data_AF-A0A4P5VBY3-F1
#
_entry.id   AF-A0A4P5VBY3-F1
#
_cell.length_a   1.000
_cell.length_b   1.000
_cell.length_c   1.000
_cell.angle_alpha   90.00
_cell.angle_beta   90.00
_cell.angle_gamma   90.00
#
_symmetry.space_group_name_H-M   'P 1'
#
loop_
_entity.id
_entity.type
_entity.pdbx_description
1 polymer ?
#
loop_
_entity_poly.entity_id
_entity_poly.type
_entity_poly.pdbx_seq_one_letter_code
_entity_poly.pdbx_strand_id
1 'polypeptide(L)'
;MAAKRTASSASSASTKPAGTAADEANLKPEQALALVGMGLMQKMAANGELPWMWSEAEDGGSCDVGALRQRLELTELALNTGAPLSTAEVTYLMGARPGSARVERGGLRARRVNRNVWKLSRAEGGSERAGEVASFGGFNDGRRRFG
;
A
#
# COMPACT_ATOMS: atom_id res chain seq x y z
N MET A 1 -52.75 40.69 -26.51
CA MET A 1 -52.99 40.02 -27.81
C MET A 1 -51.61 39.86 -28.47
N ALA A 2 -50.88 38.75 -28.38
CA ALA A 2 -51.07 37.43 -29.01
C ALA A 2 -51.10 37.48 -30.55
N ALA A 3 -50.00 37.08 -31.22
CA ALA A 3 -49.88 35.79 -31.94
C ALA A 3 -48.76 35.75 -33.00
N LYS A 4 -48.29 34.51 -33.26
CA LYS A 4 -47.55 33.96 -34.43
C LYS A 4 -46.02 34.15 -34.48
N ARG A 5 -45.20 33.21 -34.98
CA ARG A 5 -45.15 31.73 -35.13
C ARG A 5 -43.88 31.46 -35.98
N THR A 6 -43.21 30.32 -35.72
CA THR A 6 -42.43 29.48 -36.66
C THR A 6 -41.10 30.01 -37.22
N ALA A 7 -39.97 29.36 -36.90
CA ALA A 7 -39.29 28.28 -37.65
C ALA A 7 -38.27 28.89 -38.65
N SER A 8 -37.10 28.34 -38.98
CA SER A 8 -36.60 26.97 -39.10
C SER A 8 -35.13 27.03 -39.57
N SER A 9 -34.49 25.85 -39.64
CA SER A 9 -33.27 25.50 -40.40
C SER A 9 -31.95 25.67 -39.64
N ALA A 10 -30.95 24.79 -39.76
CA ALA A 10 -30.84 23.45 -40.29
C ALA A 10 -29.45 22.93 -39.85
N SER A 11 -29.42 21.65 -39.47
CA SER A 11 -28.28 20.72 -39.54
C SER A 11 -27.57 20.84 -40.91
N SER A 12 -26.31 20.52 -41.16
CA SER A 12 -25.23 19.78 -40.49
C SER A 12 -24.11 19.66 -41.53
N ALA A 13 -22.84 19.68 -41.13
CA ALA A 13 -21.83 18.65 -41.46
C ALA A 13 -20.38 19.16 -41.47
N SER A 14 -19.54 18.37 -40.79
CA SER A 14 -18.09 18.18 -41.00
C SER A 14 -17.21 19.36 -40.55
N THR A 15 -16.13 19.22 -39.78
CA THR A 15 -15.13 18.14 -39.72
C THR A 15 -14.31 18.34 -38.42
N LYS A 16 -14.05 17.27 -37.66
CA LYS A 16 -12.96 17.20 -36.66
C LYS A 16 -11.74 16.56 -37.35
N PRO A 17 -10.48 16.65 -36.88
CA PRO A 17 -9.74 17.65 -36.07
C PRO A 17 -8.50 18.17 -36.82
N ALA A 18 -7.84 19.22 -36.31
CA ALA A 18 -6.37 19.25 -36.22
C ALA A 18 -5.91 20.42 -35.35
N GLY A 19 -5.07 20.12 -34.35
CA GLY A 19 -4.05 21.05 -33.87
C GLY A 19 -4.38 21.89 -32.65
N THR A 20 -4.51 21.25 -31.49
CA THR A 20 -4.04 21.83 -30.22
C THR A 20 -2.54 21.56 -30.11
N ALA A 21 -1.71 22.59 -30.28
CA ALA A 21 -0.35 22.67 -29.74
C ALA A 21 0.26 24.02 -30.12
N ALA A 22 0.10 25.02 -29.26
CA ALA A 22 1.06 26.11 -29.01
C ALA A 22 0.35 27.33 -28.37
N ASP A 23 -0.02 27.23 -27.09
CA ASP A 23 0.15 28.35 -26.13
C ASP A 23 -0.18 27.89 -24.68
N GLU A 24 0.43 26.80 -24.21
CA GLU A 24 0.21 26.30 -22.84
C GLU A 24 0.99 27.07 -21.76
N ALA A 25 1.77 28.09 -22.14
CA ALA A 25 2.74 28.71 -21.22
C ALA A 25 2.33 30.09 -20.65
N ASN A 26 1.17 30.67 -21.00
CA ASN A 26 0.74 31.98 -20.47
C ASN A 26 -0.74 32.06 -20.07
N LEU A 27 -1.24 31.01 -19.41
CA LEU A 27 -2.60 31.02 -18.87
C LEU A 27 -2.63 31.79 -17.54
N LYS A 28 -3.52 32.79 -17.44
CA LYS A 28 -3.79 33.45 -16.15
C LYS A 28 -4.37 32.42 -15.17
N PRO A 29 -4.07 32.51 -13.86
CA PRO A 29 -4.45 31.48 -12.88
C PRO A 29 -5.97 31.24 -12.84
N GLU A 30 -6.78 32.28 -13.08
CA GLU A 30 -8.23 32.18 -13.17
C GLU A 30 -8.68 31.36 -14.40
N GLN A 31 -7.96 31.46 -15.52
CA GLN A 31 -8.26 30.71 -16.75
C GLN A 31 -7.83 29.25 -16.62
N ALA A 32 -6.71 28.98 -15.94
CA ALA A 32 -6.29 27.63 -15.60
C ALA A 32 -7.30 26.96 -14.65
N LEU A 33 -7.75 27.68 -13.62
CA LEU A 33 -8.75 27.17 -12.68
C LEU A 33 -10.11 26.96 -13.35
N ALA A 34 -10.51 27.85 -14.26
CA ALA A 34 -11.71 27.68 -15.06
C ALA A 34 -11.62 26.45 -15.99
N LEU A 35 -10.47 26.22 -16.63
CA LEU A 35 -10.22 25.03 -17.46
C LEU A 35 -10.27 23.74 -16.64
N VAL A 36 -9.66 23.73 -15.45
CA VAL A 36 -9.70 22.58 -14.52
C VAL A 36 -11.12 22.34 -14.02
N GLY A 37 -11.85 23.38 -13.64
CA GLY A 37 -13.24 23.29 -13.20
C GLY A 37 -14.16 22.76 -14.28
N MET A 38 -14.01 23.25 -15.53
CA MET A 38 -14.76 22.75 -16.68
C MET A 38 -14.43 21.29 -17.01
N GLY A 39 -13.15 20.89 -16.93
CA GLY A 39 -12.73 19.50 -17.14
C GLY A 39 -13.28 18.54 -16.07
N LEU A 40 -13.34 18.96 -14.81
CA LEU A 40 -13.92 18.18 -13.72
C LEU A 40 -15.45 18.01 -13.91
N MET A 41 -16.16 19.09 -14.24
CA MET A 41 -17.61 19.05 -14.48
C MET A 41 -17.95 18.19 -15.70
N GLN A 42 -17.18 18.28 -16.79
CA GLN A 42 -17.35 17.39 -17.95
C GLN A 42 -17.12 15.92 -17.59
N LYS A 43 -16.10 15.61 -16.77
CA LYS A 43 -15.88 14.24 -16.29
C LYS A 43 -17.01 13.73 -15.41
N MET A 44 -17.55 14.56 -14.51
CA MET A 44 -18.68 14.20 -13.67
C MET A 44 -19.97 14.01 -14.47
N ALA A 45 -20.21 14.86 -15.48
CA ALA A 45 -21.38 14.78 -16.33
C ALA A 45 -21.32 13.59 -17.31
N ALA A 46 -20.12 13.18 -17.75
CA ALA A 46 -19.92 12.05 -18.66
C ALA A 46 -19.95 10.70 -17.94
N ASN A 47 -19.41 10.62 -16.71
CA ASN A 47 -19.32 9.38 -15.93
C ASN A 47 -20.01 9.57 -14.58
N GLY A 48 -21.36 9.56 -14.57
CA GLY A 48 -22.25 9.96 -13.47
C GLY A 48 -22.07 9.31 -12.08
N GLU A 49 -21.03 8.52 -11.84
CA GLU A 49 -20.58 8.10 -10.51
C GLU A 49 -19.05 8.07 -10.50
N LEU A 50 -18.42 8.77 -9.55
CA LEU A 50 -16.97 8.74 -9.39
C LEU A 50 -16.53 7.29 -9.07
N PRO A 51 -15.55 6.72 -9.79
CA PRO A 51 -15.00 5.43 -9.44
C PRO A 51 -14.33 5.54 -8.08
N TRP A 52 -14.80 4.73 -7.14
CA TRP A 52 -14.11 4.24 -5.95
C TRP A 52 -12.61 4.53 -6.01
N MET A 53 -12.21 5.62 -5.36
CA MET A 53 -10.81 5.93 -5.13
C MET A 53 -10.32 4.82 -4.20
N TRP A 54 -9.57 3.85 -4.74
CA TRP A 54 -8.82 2.92 -3.89
C TRP A 54 -7.85 3.77 -3.08
N SER A 55 -8.27 4.10 -1.87
CA SER A 55 -7.43 4.78 -0.91
C SER A 55 -6.31 3.81 -0.58
N GLU A 56 -5.06 4.17 -0.88
CA GLU A 56 -3.86 3.41 -0.47
C GLU A 56 -3.82 3.14 1.05
N ALA A 57 -4.73 3.76 1.83
CA ALA A 57 -5.01 3.42 3.21
C ALA A 57 -5.50 1.98 3.43
N GLU A 58 -6.14 1.31 2.46
CA GLU A 58 -6.72 -0.03 2.65
C GLU A 58 -5.75 -1.21 2.42
N ASP A 59 -4.66 -1.03 1.67
CA ASP A 59 -3.73 -2.13 1.33
C ASP A 59 -2.57 -2.34 2.34
N GLY A 60 -2.46 -1.48 3.34
CA GLY A 60 -1.37 -1.59 4.32
C GLY A 60 -1.24 -0.46 5.34
N GLY A 61 -2.12 0.53 5.28
CA GLY A 61 -2.07 1.71 6.14
C GLY A 61 -0.83 2.58 5.92
N SER A 62 -0.84 3.80 6.47
CA SER A 62 0.36 4.60 6.59
C SER A 62 1.33 3.95 7.59
N CYS A 63 2.58 3.72 7.17
CA CYS A 63 3.63 3.20 8.05
C CYS A 63 4.44 4.37 8.62
N ASP A 64 4.37 4.57 9.93
CA ASP A 64 5.26 5.51 10.62
C ASP A 64 6.67 4.89 10.75
N VAL A 65 7.59 5.40 9.92
CA VAL A 65 8.99 4.94 9.88
C VAL A 65 9.72 5.21 11.20
N GLY A 66 9.36 6.27 11.93
CA GLY A 66 9.96 6.61 13.21
C GLY A 66 9.59 5.59 14.29
N ALA A 67 8.29 5.31 14.43
CA ALA A 67 7.79 4.27 15.34
C ALA A 67 8.30 2.88 14.96
N LEU A 68 8.41 2.57 13.66
CA LEU A 68 8.97 1.31 13.18
C LEU A 68 10.43 1.15 13.62
N ARG A 69 11.25 2.17 13.39
CA ARG A 69 12.67 2.17 13.77
C ARG A 69 12.84 1.93 15.26
N GLN A 70 12.13 2.70 16.09
CA GLN A 70 12.19 2.55 17.54
C GLN A 70 11.81 1.13 17.97
N ARG A 71 10.75 0.56 17.39
CA ARG A 71 10.34 -0.81 17.70
C ARG A 71 11.42 -1.84 17.34
N LEU A 72 12.10 -1.67 16.21
CA LEU A 72 13.17 -2.58 15.78
C LEU A 72 14.38 -2.48 16.72
N GLU A 73 14.80 -1.27 17.09
CA GLU A 73 15.89 -1.03 18.05
C GLU A 73 15.58 -1.65 19.43
N LEU A 74 14.36 -1.47 19.93
CA LEU A 74 13.91 -2.09 21.19
C LEU A 74 13.84 -3.62 21.09
N THR A 75 13.45 -4.15 19.94
CA THR A 75 13.40 -5.60 19.71
C THR A 75 14.80 -6.19 19.77
N GLU A 76 15.77 -5.56 19.12
CA GLU A 76 17.16 -5.98 19.16
C GLU A 76 17.72 -5.91 20.59
N LEU A 77 17.46 -4.81 21.31
CA LEU A 77 17.86 -4.65 22.70
C LEU A 77 17.26 -5.74 23.59
N ALA A 78 15.99 -6.08 23.42
CA ALA A 78 15.33 -7.14 24.17
C ALA A 78 15.94 -8.52 23.90
N LEU A 79 16.31 -8.80 22.64
CA LEU A 79 16.98 -10.04 22.26
C LEU A 79 18.39 -10.15 22.85
N ASN A 80 19.15 -9.04 22.84
CA ASN A 80 20.51 -9.01 23.35
C ASN A 80 20.58 -9.06 24.88
N THR A 81 19.66 -8.40 25.56
CA THR A 81 19.62 -8.36 27.04
C THR A 81 18.94 -9.59 27.65
N GLY A 82 17.97 -10.20 26.95
CA GLY A 82 17.14 -11.27 27.51
C GLY A 82 16.32 -10.84 28.72
N ALA A 83 16.10 -9.54 28.89
CA ALA A 83 15.37 -8.95 30.01
C ALA A 83 13.92 -9.44 30.06
N PRO A 84 13.33 -9.56 31.26
CA PRO A 84 11.92 -9.91 31.41
C PRO A 84 11.03 -8.77 30.87
N LEU A 85 10.06 -9.12 30.03
CA LEU A 85 9.11 -8.20 29.42
C LEU A 85 7.69 -8.46 29.92
N SER A 86 6.88 -7.42 29.98
CA SER A 86 5.44 -7.47 30.22
C SER A 86 4.65 -7.92 28.99
N THR A 87 3.40 -8.32 29.20
CA THR A 87 2.49 -8.70 28.10
C THR A 87 2.26 -7.54 27.12
N ALA A 88 2.23 -6.30 27.60
CA ALA A 88 2.04 -5.11 26.76
C ALA A 88 3.26 -4.86 25.86
N GLU A 89 4.46 -4.92 26.44
CA GLU A 89 5.72 -4.74 25.69
C GLU A 89 5.90 -5.84 24.64
N VAL A 90 5.64 -7.10 24.98
CA VAL A 90 5.68 -8.18 23.99
C VAL A 90 4.66 -7.97 22.86
N THR A 91 3.47 -7.47 23.19
CA THR A 91 2.45 -7.14 22.19
C THR A 91 2.93 -6.04 21.25
N TYR A 92 3.57 -5.00 21.80
CA TYR A 92 4.15 -3.91 21.03
C TYR A 92 5.29 -4.41 20.12
N LEU A 93 6.26 -5.16 20.66
CA LEU A 93 7.44 -5.64 19.93
C LEU A 93 7.06 -6.66 18.84
N MET A 94 6.21 -7.63 19.15
CA MET A 94 5.77 -8.64 18.16
C MET A 94 4.65 -8.13 17.24
N GLY A 95 4.06 -6.97 17.55
CA GLY A 95 2.88 -6.45 16.87
C GLY A 95 1.64 -7.35 16.97
N ALA A 96 1.61 -8.28 17.93
CA ALA A 96 0.53 -9.24 18.13
C ALA A 96 0.45 -9.63 19.60
N ARG A 97 -0.77 -9.71 20.13
CA ARG A 97 -1.00 -10.11 21.52
C ARG A 97 -0.71 -11.61 21.69
N PRO A 98 0.16 -12.01 22.61
CA PRO A 98 0.45 -13.43 22.78
C PRO A 98 -0.77 -14.17 23.38
N GLY A 99 -1.28 -15.18 22.66
CA GLY A 99 -2.46 -15.96 23.07
C GLY A 99 -2.16 -17.22 23.89
N SER A 100 -0.92 -17.72 23.86
CA SER A 100 -0.51 -18.95 24.52
C SER A 100 0.85 -18.77 25.22
N ALA A 101 1.30 -19.77 25.99
CA ALA A 101 2.57 -19.68 26.73
C ALA A 101 3.82 -19.59 25.83
N ARG A 102 3.69 -19.91 24.53
CA ARG A 102 4.75 -19.78 23.53
C ARG A 102 4.13 -19.31 22.22
N VAL A 103 4.59 -18.16 21.71
CA VAL A 103 4.06 -17.56 20.47
C VAL A 103 5.23 -17.22 19.57
N GLU A 104 5.11 -17.59 18.30
CA GLU A 104 6.13 -17.36 17.28
C GLU A 104 5.53 -16.54 16.14
N ARG A 105 6.23 -15.49 15.71
CA ARG A 105 5.81 -14.61 14.61
C ARG A 105 7.03 -13.94 13.98
N GLY A 106 7.13 -14.00 12.64
CA GLY A 106 8.14 -13.23 11.90
C GLY A 106 9.58 -13.49 12.36
N GLY A 107 9.91 -14.72 12.77
CA GLY A 107 11.24 -15.07 13.27
C GLY A 107 11.50 -14.69 14.74
N LEU A 108 10.53 -14.11 15.46
CA LEU A 108 10.58 -13.88 16.90
C LEU A 108 9.77 -14.93 17.64
N ARG A 109 10.24 -15.30 18.83
CA ARG A 109 9.60 -16.23 19.76
C ARG A 109 9.47 -15.59 21.13
N ALA A 110 8.24 -15.43 21.60
CA ALA A 110 7.94 -15.04 22.97
C ALA A 110 7.56 -16.25 23.81
N ARG A 111 8.24 -16.44 24.95
CA ARG A 111 7.95 -17.49 25.93
C ARG A 111 7.52 -16.87 27.25
N ARG A 112 6.39 -17.31 27.79
CA ARG A 112 5.92 -16.92 29.12
C ARG A 112 6.73 -17.63 30.19
N VAL A 113 7.36 -16.86 31.07
CA VAL A 113 8.10 -17.36 32.25
C VAL A 113 7.19 -17.37 33.47
N ASN A 114 6.38 -16.32 33.67
CA ASN A 114 5.40 -16.22 34.74
C ASN A 114 4.19 -15.35 34.28
N ARG A 115 3.20 -15.12 35.15
CA ARG A 115 2.09 -14.19 34.89
C ARG A 115 2.67 -12.82 34.53
N ASN A 116 2.36 -12.35 33.31
CA ASN A 116 2.86 -11.08 32.77
C ASN A 116 4.40 -10.96 32.69
N VAL A 117 5.13 -12.08 32.70
CA VAL A 117 6.58 -12.07 32.53
C VAL A 117 6.94 -12.96 31.36
N TRP A 118 7.57 -12.37 30.35
CA TRP A 118 7.91 -13.00 29.08
C TRP A 118 9.39 -12.82 28.77
N LYS A 119 9.93 -13.74 27.99
CA LYS A 119 11.25 -13.61 27.36
C LYS A 119 11.10 -13.69 25.86
N LEU A 120 11.77 -12.77 25.17
CA LEU A 120 11.86 -12.74 23.71
C LEU A 120 13.13 -13.47 23.27
N SER A 121 13.03 -14.23 22.19
CA SER A 121 14.14 -14.99 21.59
C SER A 121 13.95 -15.03 20.07
N ARG A 122 15.01 -15.34 19.32
CA ARG A 122 14.89 -15.65 17.89
C ARG A 122 14.24 -17.03 17.74
N ALA A 123 13.34 -17.18 16.77
CA ALA A 123 12.76 -18.47 16.44
C ALA A 123 13.84 -19.36 15.80
N GLU A 124 13.93 -20.59 16.27
CA GLU A 124 14.85 -21.61 15.80
C GLU A 124 14.41 -21.99 14.37
N GLY A 125 15.24 -21.65 13.38
CA GLY A 125 14.90 -21.68 11.95
C GLY A 125 15.33 -20.44 11.17
N GLY A 126 15.61 -19.33 11.86
CA GLY A 126 16.18 -18.11 11.26
C GLY A 126 17.71 -18.02 11.29
N SER A 127 18.38 -18.83 12.12
CA SER A 127 19.84 -18.78 12.32
C SER A 127 20.62 -19.81 11.51
N GLU A 128 19.97 -20.79 10.89
CA GLU A 128 20.63 -21.85 10.12
C GLU A 128 20.95 -21.45 8.67
N ARG A 129 20.57 -20.23 8.25
CA ARG A 129 20.81 -19.69 6.90
C ARG A 129 21.64 -18.39 6.89
N ALA A 130 22.41 -18.12 7.94
CA ALA A 130 23.34 -16.99 7.95
C ALA A 130 24.73 -17.32 7.37
N GLY A 131 24.90 -18.46 6.69
CA GLY A 131 26.21 -18.90 6.17
C GLY A 131 26.20 -19.81 4.95
N GLU A 132 25.05 -20.15 4.36
CA GLU A 132 25.02 -20.93 3.12
C GLU A 132 24.11 -20.22 2.13
N VAL A 133 24.75 -19.58 1.14
CA VAL A 133 24.13 -19.20 -0.12
C VAL A 133 23.36 -20.43 -0.61
N ALA A 134 22.03 -20.39 -0.50
CA ALA A 134 21.18 -21.38 -1.12
C ALA A 134 21.46 -21.33 -2.62
N SER A 135 22.30 -22.25 -3.08
CA SER A 135 22.61 -22.44 -4.48
C SER A 135 21.28 -22.66 -5.19
N PHE A 136 20.89 -21.71 -6.03
CA PHE A 136 19.76 -21.82 -6.96
C PHE A 136 20.04 -22.86 -8.08
N GLY A 137 20.74 -23.95 -7.75
CA GLY A 137 21.15 -25.01 -8.65
C GLY A 137 20.37 -26.30 -8.37
N GLY A 138 19.07 -26.29 -8.60
CA GLY A 138 18.23 -27.48 -8.46
C GLY A 138 17.11 -27.61 -9.48
N PHE A 139 17.08 -26.75 -10.51
CA PHE A 139 16.07 -26.77 -11.56
C PHE A 139 16.63 -27.34 -12.87
N ASN A 140 17.32 -28.48 -12.83
CA ASN A 140 17.49 -29.36 -14.00
C ASN A 140 18.18 -30.68 -13.63
N ASP A 141 17.45 -31.66 -13.10
CA ASP A 141 17.79 -33.05 -13.43
C ASP A 141 16.53 -33.91 -13.45
N GLY A 142 16.42 -34.77 -14.46
CA GLY A 142 15.18 -35.44 -14.84
C GLY A 142 14.89 -35.39 -16.34
N ARG A 143 15.93 -35.14 -17.15
CA ARG A 143 15.94 -35.39 -18.59
C ARG A 143 15.64 -36.88 -18.82
N ARG A 144 14.41 -37.14 -19.28
CA ARG A 144 13.96 -38.26 -20.13
C ARG A 144 14.95 -39.43 -20.22
N ARG A 145 14.63 -40.55 -19.59
CA ARG A 145 15.13 -41.86 -20.02
C ARG A 145 13.91 -42.74 -20.31
N PHE A 146 13.56 -42.79 -21.59
CA PHE A 146 12.75 -43.87 -22.15
C PHE A 146 13.60 -45.15 -22.13
N GLY A 147 13.01 -46.23 -21.64
CA GLY A 147 13.55 -47.59 -21.63
C GLY A 147 12.43 -48.52 -21.22
#